data_AF-A0AAD3MD31-F1
#
_entry.id   AF-A0AAD3MD31-F1
#
_cell.length_a   1.000
_cell.length_b   1.000
_cell.length_c   1.000
_cell.angle_alpha   90.00
_cell.angle_beta   90.00
_cell.angle_gamma   90.00
#
_symmetry.space_group_name_H-M   'P 1'
#
loop_
_entity.id
_entity.type
_entity.pdbx_description
1 polymer ?
#
loop_
_entity_poly.entity_id
_entity_poly.type
_entity_poly.pdbx_seq_one_letter_code
_entity_poly.pdbx_strand_id
1 'polypeptide(L)'
;MDLQCVFLCPKTKASTMYYKTKLQMHNFTCFNLGNKDGYCYAWEEHEGSISSEVFAHLQCKHFESILGANPNIEKVIVWSDGCGYQNRCCTITNAYIDLAMKHSVTIEQKFLVAGHTQMECDSMHSLIERPTIKDIYTPRDYIVIFETARLHPSPYKVTQLFHNDFMKLSGAYVTNIRPGRKAGDPTVHDLRALQYLADGRIRYKLDFESDWEDLPQRLSIPKEPFHWVPLFPAQLPITLRKFNDLQAMKPVLPRVAHQYYDNLPHQ
;
A
#
# COMPACT_ATOMS: atom_id res chain seq x y z
N MET A 1 4.09 -7.35 -3.43
CA MET A 1 3.10 -6.34 -3.01
C MET A 1 2.97 -5.30 -4.10
N ASP A 2 1.76 -4.84 -4.37
CA ASP A 2 1.48 -3.86 -5.42
C ASP A 2 0.17 -3.10 -5.18
N LEU A 3 0.08 -1.86 -5.67
CA LEU A 3 -1.14 -1.08 -5.65
C LEU A 3 -1.92 -1.31 -6.95
N GLN A 4 -3.14 -1.83 -6.82
CA GLN A 4 -4.02 -2.05 -7.97
C GLN A 4 -4.45 -0.71 -8.60
N CYS A 5 -4.78 -0.76 -9.89
CA CYS A 5 -5.39 0.37 -10.60
C CYS A 5 -6.61 0.93 -9.84
N VAL A 6 -6.78 2.25 -9.90
CA VAL A 6 -7.84 2.95 -9.15
C VAL A 6 -9.23 2.51 -9.60
N PHE A 7 -10.07 2.16 -8.63
CA PHE A 7 -11.48 1.89 -8.85
C PHE A 7 -12.30 3.16 -8.69
N LEU A 8 -13.40 3.27 -9.45
CA LEU A 8 -14.29 4.44 -9.42
C LEU A 8 -15.67 4.03 -8.92
N CYS A 9 -16.20 4.75 -7.94
CA CYS A 9 -17.51 4.52 -7.34
C CYS A 9 -18.36 5.80 -7.36
N PRO A 10 -19.64 5.76 -7.78
CA PRO A 10 -20.39 4.61 -8.27
C PRO A 10 -20.05 4.26 -9.73
N LYS A 11 -20.31 3.01 -10.14
CA LYS A 11 -20.08 2.50 -11.50
C LYS A 11 -21.30 1.73 -11.99
N THR A 12 -22.05 2.32 -12.92
CA THR A 12 -23.24 1.72 -13.57
C THR A 12 -23.22 2.07 -15.05
N LYS A 13 -24.12 1.48 -15.84
CA LYS A 13 -24.24 1.74 -17.28
C LYS A 13 -24.96 3.05 -17.64
N ALA A 14 -25.37 3.85 -16.65
CA ALA A 14 -26.11 5.09 -16.90
C ALA A 14 -25.21 6.15 -17.58
N SER A 15 -25.65 6.67 -18.74
CA SER A 15 -24.93 7.68 -19.52
C SER A 15 -24.71 8.99 -18.77
N THR A 16 -25.61 9.33 -17.85
CA THR A 16 -25.54 10.51 -16.98
C THR A 16 -24.27 10.57 -16.12
N MET A 17 -23.58 9.44 -15.93
CA MET A 17 -22.37 9.36 -15.13
C MET A 17 -21.07 9.47 -15.92
N TYR A 18 -21.12 9.48 -17.25
CA TYR A 18 -19.90 9.37 -18.08
C TYR A 18 -18.95 10.55 -17.84
N TYR A 19 -19.48 11.78 -17.77
CA TYR A 19 -18.68 13.00 -17.59
C TYR A 19 -18.57 13.49 -16.14
N LYS A 20 -19.04 12.69 -15.17
CA LYS A 20 -19.06 13.06 -13.76
C LYS A 20 -17.88 12.46 -13.01
N THR A 21 -17.28 13.25 -12.13
CA THR A 21 -16.22 12.80 -11.24
C THR A 21 -16.78 11.83 -10.19
N LYS A 22 -16.05 10.74 -9.96
CA LYS A 22 -16.45 9.64 -9.07
C LYS A 22 -15.49 9.56 -7.89
N LEU A 23 -15.94 8.89 -6.83
CA LEU A 23 -15.11 8.58 -5.68
C LEU A 23 -14.05 7.56 -6.09
N GLN A 24 -12.81 7.79 -5.70
CA GLN A 24 -11.70 6.87 -5.92
C GLN A 24 -11.62 5.87 -4.78
N MET A 25 -11.44 4.61 -5.15
CA MET A 25 -11.25 3.49 -4.25
C MET A 25 -9.91 2.83 -4.59
N HIS A 26 -9.10 2.62 -3.57
CA HIS A 26 -7.75 2.08 -3.66
C HIS A 26 -7.71 0.68 -3.07
N ASN A 27 -6.88 -0.19 -3.66
CA ASN A 27 -6.64 -1.54 -3.19
C ASN A 27 -5.15 -1.85 -3.21
N PHE A 28 -4.51 -1.86 -2.04
CA PHE A 28 -3.14 -2.33 -1.91
C PHE A 28 -3.13 -3.84 -1.66
N THR A 29 -2.33 -4.56 -2.41
CA THR A 29 -2.36 -6.02 -2.43
C THR A 29 -1.04 -6.63 -1.98
N CYS A 30 -1.13 -7.63 -1.10
CA CYS A 30 -0.01 -8.46 -0.70
C CYS A 30 -0.33 -9.92 -1.01
N PHE A 31 0.60 -10.62 -1.67
CA PHE A 31 0.46 -12.04 -1.95
C PHE A 31 1.59 -12.81 -1.27
N ASN A 32 1.23 -13.82 -0.48
CA ASN A 32 2.19 -14.72 0.15
C ASN A 32 2.48 -15.90 -0.78
N LEU A 33 3.72 -15.96 -1.29
CA LEU A 33 4.14 -16.99 -2.24
C LEU A 33 4.15 -18.42 -1.67
N GLY A 34 4.35 -18.55 -0.36
CA GLY A 34 4.45 -19.84 0.32
C GLY A 34 3.10 -20.52 0.51
N ASN A 35 2.17 -19.84 1.19
CA ASN A 35 0.85 -20.40 1.49
C ASN A 35 -0.24 -20.03 0.48
N LYS A 36 0.08 -19.17 -0.51
CA LYS A 36 -0.83 -18.67 -1.54
C LYS A 36 -1.98 -17.80 -1.02
N ASP A 37 -1.87 -17.23 0.17
CA ASP A 37 -2.83 -16.25 0.66
C ASP A 37 -2.69 -14.91 -0.08
N GLY A 38 -3.82 -14.34 -0.48
CA GLY A 38 -3.90 -12.98 -1.02
C GLY A 38 -4.60 -12.06 -0.02
N TYR A 39 -4.03 -10.89 0.18
CA TYR A 39 -4.52 -9.85 1.09
C TYR A 39 -4.84 -8.59 0.31
N CYS A 40 -6.00 -8.01 0.56
CA CYS A 40 -6.45 -6.74 -0.01
C CYS A 40 -6.66 -5.72 1.09
N TYR A 41 -6.03 -4.56 0.95
CA TYR A 41 -6.15 -3.42 1.85
C TYR A 41 -6.88 -2.31 1.11
N ALA A 42 -8.15 -2.13 1.45
CA ALA A 42 -9.10 -1.34 0.71
C ALA A 42 -9.43 -0.05 1.45
N TRP A 43 -9.35 1.10 0.77
CA TRP A 43 -9.78 2.38 1.32
C TRP A 43 -10.22 3.35 0.24
N GLU A 44 -11.09 4.26 0.60
CA GLU A 44 -11.57 5.35 -0.23
C GLU A 44 -10.71 6.60 -0.08
N GLU A 45 -10.68 7.46 -1.11
CA GLU A 45 -9.85 8.69 -1.09
C GLU A 45 -10.13 9.65 0.07
N HIS A 46 -11.32 9.58 0.66
CA HIS A 46 -11.71 10.37 1.83
C HIS A 46 -11.28 9.74 3.16
N GLU A 47 -10.93 8.45 3.16
CA GLU A 47 -10.39 7.75 4.34
C GLU A 47 -8.86 7.77 4.37
N GLY A 48 -8.20 7.84 3.21
CA GLY A 48 -6.74 7.86 3.18
C GLY A 48 -6.15 8.34 1.86
N SER A 49 -5.01 9.03 1.95
CA SER A 49 -4.24 9.44 0.78
C SER A 49 -3.43 8.28 0.18
N ILE A 50 -2.77 8.52 -0.95
CA ILE A 50 -1.79 7.59 -1.56
C ILE A 50 -0.35 7.97 -1.19
N SER A 51 -0.10 8.51 0.00
CA SER A 51 1.23 8.93 0.45
C SER A 51 2.13 7.75 0.85
N SER A 52 3.44 7.97 0.85
CA SER A 52 4.43 6.97 1.30
C SER A 52 4.19 6.50 2.75
N GLU A 53 3.66 7.37 3.62
CA GLU A 53 3.31 7.03 5.01
C GLU A 53 2.18 6.01 5.09
N VAL A 54 1.16 6.13 4.23
CA VAL A 54 0.09 5.14 4.14
C VAL A 54 0.65 3.77 3.76
N PHE A 55 1.52 3.72 2.74
CA PHE A 55 2.13 2.45 2.33
C PHE A 55 3.06 1.87 3.39
N ALA A 56 3.84 2.70 4.08
CA ALA A 56 4.67 2.25 5.20
C ALA A 56 3.84 1.60 6.30
N HIS A 57 2.74 2.26 6.70
CA HIS A 57 1.83 1.71 7.69
C HIS A 57 1.24 0.37 7.27
N LEU A 58 0.69 0.28 6.04
CA LEU A 58 0.06 -0.94 5.56
C LEU A 58 1.05 -2.11 5.48
N GLN A 59 2.26 -1.86 4.97
CA GLN A 59 3.29 -2.88 4.87
C GLN A 59 3.76 -3.32 6.26
N CYS A 60 4.04 -2.39 7.18
CA CYS A 60 4.43 -2.74 8.54
C CYS A 60 3.35 -3.50 9.29
N LYS A 61 2.09 -3.04 9.25
CA LYS A 61 0.95 -3.73 9.88
C LYS A 61 0.76 -5.14 9.30
N HIS A 62 0.91 -5.30 7.99
CA HIS A 62 0.86 -6.61 7.33
C HIS A 62 1.95 -7.55 7.86
N PHE A 63 3.22 -7.14 7.79
CA PHE A 63 4.33 -8.00 8.20
C PHE A 63 4.38 -8.22 9.72
N GLU A 64 4.02 -7.23 10.53
CA GLU A 64 3.88 -7.39 11.98
C GLU A 64 2.84 -8.47 12.33
N SER A 65 1.69 -8.49 11.62
CA SER A 65 0.71 -9.56 11.79
C SER A 65 1.26 -10.94 11.42
N ILE A 66 2.07 -11.03 10.36
CA ILE A 66 2.68 -12.30 9.94
C ILE A 66 3.73 -12.77 10.94
N LEU A 67 4.60 -11.86 11.42
CA LEU A 67 5.63 -12.16 12.41
C LEU A 67 5.01 -12.54 13.76
N GLY A 68 3.95 -11.85 14.19
CA GLY A 68 3.23 -12.17 15.43
C GLY A 68 2.57 -13.55 15.39
N ALA A 69 2.06 -13.97 14.22
CA ALA A 69 1.49 -15.31 14.05
C ALA A 69 2.56 -16.41 13.88
N ASN A 70 3.82 -16.05 13.58
CA ASN A 70 4.89 -16.99 13.24
C ASN A 70 6.22 -16.56 13.92
N PRO A 71 6.39 -16.82 15.22
CA PRO A 71 7.53 -16.31 16.00
C PRO A 71 8.90 -16.87 15.57
N ASN A 72 8.92 -17.95 14.78
CA ASN A 72 10.15 -18.58 14.30
C ASN A 72 10.67 -17.98 12.98
N ILE A 73 10.01 -16.96 12.42
CA ILE A 73 10.49 -16.30 11.20
C ILE A 73 11.68 -15.42 11.55
N GLU A 74 12.85 -15.79 11.06
CA GLU A 74 14.07 -14.98 11.19
C GLU A 74 14.26 -14.02 10.01
N LYS A 75 13.65 -14.33 8.86
CA LYS A 75 13.86 -13.60 7.61
C LYS A 75 12.58 -13.43 6.80
N VAL A 76 12.29 -12.20 6.38
CA VAL A 76 11.19 -11.84 5.48
C VAL A 76 11.76 -11.36 4.16
N ILE A 77 11.28 -11.93 3.04
CA ILE A 77 11.65 -11.47 1.70
C ILE A 77 10.43 -10.82 1.05
N VAL A 78 10.57 -9.57 0.67
CA VAL A 78 9.52 -8.74 0.08
C VAL A 78 9.88 -8.45 -1.37
N TRP A 79 8.98 -8.78 -2.29
CA TRP A 79 9.07 -8.37 -3.69
C TRP A 79 8.07 -7.25 -3.97
N SER A 80 8.55 -6.15 -4.55
CA SER A 80 7.73 -4.99 -4.90
C SER A 80 8.16 -4.36 -6.21
N ASP A 81 7.27 -3.55 -6.78
CA ASP A 81 7.64 -2.67 -7.88
C ASP A 81 8.74 -1.68 -7.47
N GLY A 82 9.31 -0.99 -8.46
CA GLY A 82 10.34 0.03 -8.26
C GLY A 82 9.80 1.43 -7.96
N CYS A 83 8.53 1.59 -7.58
CA CYS A 83 7.91 2.91 -7.44
C CYS A 83 8.55 3.70 -6.29
N GLY A 84 9.17 4.84 -6.63
CA GLY A 84 9.90 5.68 -5.70
C GLY A 84 9.04 6.43 -4.68
N TYR A 85 7.71 6.44 -4.86
CA TYR A 85 6.79 7.03 -3.89
C TYR A 85 6.18 5.99 -2.94
N GLN A 86 6.07 4.74 -3.39
CA GLN A 86 5.32 3.69 -2.67
C GLN A 86 6.22 2.68 -1.99
N ASN A 87 7.31 2.26 -2.64
CA ASN A 87 8.09 1.11 -2.23
C ASN A 87 9.58 1.45 -2.07
N ARG A 88 10.14 2.20 -3.01
CA ARG A 88 11.56 2.55 -3.04
C ARG A 88 11.80 3.96 -2.50
N CYS A 89 11.46 4.17 -1.22
CA CYS A 89 11.56 5.48 -0.58
C CYS A 89 12.02 5.38 0.88
N CYS A 90 12.48 6.50 1.44
CA CYS A 90 12.97 6.54 2.82
C CYS A 90 11.87 6.26 3.85
N THR A 91 10.60 6.60 3.58
CA THR A 91 9.49 6.32 4.50
C THR A 91 9.32 4.82 4.73
N ILE A 92 9.27 4.02 3.66
CA ILE A 92 9.20 2.54 3.77
C ILE A 92 10.45 1.99 4.46
N THR A 93 11.63 2.47 4.07
CA THR A 93 12.88 2.04 4.69
C THR A 93 12.90 2.29 6.19
N ASN A 94 12.47 3.47 6.67
CA ASN A 94 12.38 3.74 8.10
C ASN A 94 11.42 2.79 8.82
N ALA A 95 10.28 2.50 8.20
CA ALA A 95 9.29 1.58 8.76
C ALA A 95 9.81 0.12 8.83
N TYR A 96 10.57 -0.33 7.83
CA TYR A 96 11.21 -1.64 7.85
C TYR A 96 12.38 -1.76 8.81
N ILE A 97 13.17 -0.69 9.00
CA ILE A 97 14.20 -0.66 10.05
C ILE A 97 13.53 -0.82 11.42
N ASP A 98 12.47 -0.05 11.68
CA ASP A 98 11.69 -0.14 12.91
C ASP A 98 11.20 -1.57 13.18
N LEU A 99 10.59 -2.19 12.15
CA LEU A 99 10.05 -3.54 12.23
C LEU A 99 11.15 -4.60 12.43
N ALA A 100 12.26 -4.49 11.69
CA ALA A 100 13.40 -5.41 11.77
C ALA A 100 14.03 -5.40 13.16
N MET A 101 14.24 -4.21 13.75
CA MET A 101 14.76 -4.07 15.11
C MET A 101 13.77 -4.59 16.16
N LYS A 102 12.48 -4.21 16.04
CA LYS A 102 11.44 -4.60 16.99
C LYS A 102 11.25 -6.11 17.11
N HIS A 103 11.28 -6.82 15.98
CA HIS A 103 11.06 -8.27 15.95
C HIS A 103 12.36 -9.07 15.86
N SER A 104 13.53 -8.42 15.84
CA SER A 104 14.83 -9.07 15.67
C SER A 104 14.90 -9.97 14.43
N VAL A 105 14.39 -9.46 13.30
CA VAL A 105 14.35 -10.19 12.01
C VAL A 105 15.14 -9.48 10.93
N THR A 106 15.53 -10.20 9.89
CA THR A 106 16.09 -9.62 8.67
C THR A 106 15.00 -9.43 7.62
N ILE A 107 14.85 -8.22 7.10
CA ILE A 107 13.90 -7.93 6.01
C ILE A 107 14.70 -7.65 4.73
N GLU A 108 14.44 -8.40 3.66
CA GLU A 108 15.01 -8.15 2.33
C GLU A 108 13.94 -7.67 1.39
N GLN A 109 14.03 -6.40 0.98
CA GLN A 109 13.16 -5.83 -0.03
C GLN A 109 13.88 -5.87 -1.39
N LYS A 110 13.26 -6.54 -2.37
CA LYS A 110 13.76 -6.69 -3.73
C LYS A 110 12.84 -5.94 -4.69
N PHE A 111 13.44 -5.15 -5.58
CA PHE A 111 12.72 -4.33 -6.54
C PHE A 111 12.75 -4.98 -7.93
N LEU A 112 11.59 -5.10 -8.55
CA LEU A 112 11.49 -5.61 -9.92
C LEU A 112 12.22 -4.71 -10.92
N VAL A 113 12.70 -5.33 -12.01
CA VAL A 113 13.49 -4.68 -13.07
C VAL A 113 12.63 -4.54 -14.33
N ALA A 114 12.89 -3.51 -15.13
CA ALA A 114 12.21 -3.33 -16.42
C ALA A 114 12.31 -4.60 -17.28
N GLY A 115 11.20 -5.04 -17.85
CA GLY A 115 11.08 -6.31 -18.58
C GLY A 115 10.76 -7.54 -17.71
N HIS A 116 10.89 -7.44 -16.39
CA HIS A 116 10.59 -8.50 -15.41
C HIS A 116 9.72 -7.97 -14.27
N THR A 117 8.62 -7.31 -14.64
CA THR A 117 7.72 -6.63 -13.68
C THR A 117 6.52 -7.48 -13.27
N GLN A 118 6.33 -8.67 -13.85
CA GLN A 118 5.19 -9.53 -13.53
C GLN A 118 5.31 -10.12 -12.12
N MET A 119 4.23 -10.06 -11.36
CA MET A 119 4.15 -10.59 -10.00
C MET A 119 2.79 -11.21 -9.70
N GLU A 120 2.70 -12.02 -8.63
CA GLU A 120 1.45 -12.68 -8.23
C GLU A 120 0.33 -11.69 -7.84
N CYS A 121 0.69 -10.45 -7.49
CA CYS A 121 -0.30 -9.39 -7.29
C CYS A 121 -1.06 -9.10 -8.60
N ASP A 122 -0.43 -9.17 -9.78
CA ASP A 122 -1.10 -8.98 -11.07
C ASP A 122 -2.16 -10.06 -11.32
N SER A 123 -1.89 -11.29 -10.86
CA SER A 123 -2.86 -12.39 -10.89
C SER A 123 -4.06 -12.09 -9.99
N MET A 124 -3.84 -11.46 -8.83
CA MET A 124 -4.94 -10.99 -7.97
C MET A 124 -5.77 -9.92 -8.67
N HIS A 125 -5.12 -8.92 -9.26
CA HIS A 125 -5.80 -7.82 -9.94
C HIS A 125 -6.64 -8.33 -11.11
N SER A 126 -6.05 -9.22 -11.91
CA SER A 126 -6.73 -9.86 -13.04
C SER A 126 -7.99 -10.62 -12.60
N LEU A 127 -7.95 -11.31 -11.46
CA LEU A 127 -9.12 -12.03 -10.93
C LEU A 127 -10.18 -11.08 -10.36
N ILE A 128 -9.77 -10.00 -9.69
CA ILE A 128 -10.67 -8.97 -9.15
C ILE A 128 -11.40 -8.23 -10.27
N GLU A 129 -10.73 -8.00 -11.40
CA GLU A 129 -11.27 -7.24 -12.54
C GLU A 129 -12.05 -8.12 -13.53
N ARG A 130 -11.93 -9.44 -13.42
CA ARG A 130 -12.58 -10.42 -14.30
C ARG A 130 -14.11 -10.40 -14.28
N PRO A 131 -14.80 -10.26 -13.13
CA PRO A 131 -16.26 -10.31 -13.09
C PRO A 131 -16.84 -9.25 -14.03
N THR A 132 -17.80 -9.65 -14.88
CA THR A 132 -18.56 -8.71 -15.71
C THR A 132 -19.18 -7.68 -14.79
N ILE A 133 -18.69 -6.43 -14.87
CA ILE A 133 -19.02 -5.34 -13.95
C ILE A 133 -20.53 -5.27 -13.74
N LYS A 134 -20.97 -5.76 -12.58
CA LYS A 134 -22.28 -5.44 -12.02
C LYS A 134 -22.26 -3.97 -11.61
N ASP A 135 -23.42 -3.36 -11.51
CA ASP A 135 -23.51 -2.01 -11.00
C ASP A 135 -22.89 -1.96 -9.59
N ILE A 136 -21.99 -1.01 -9.39
CA ILE A 136 -21.33 -0.66 -8.12
C ILE A 136 -22.01 0.61 -7.63
N TYR A 137 -22.69 0.53 -6.50
CA TYR A 137 -23.42 1.65 -5.92
C TYR A 137 -22.69 2.26 -4.74
N THR A 138 -21.90 1.48 -4.00
CA THR A 138 -21.07 1.96 -2.89
C THR A 138 -19.72 1.24 -2.86
N PRO A 139 -18.69 1.78 -2.19
CA PRO A 139 -17.41 1.10 -2.06
C PRO A 139 -17.51 -0.26 -1.35
N ARG A 140 -18.56 -0.49 -0.56
CA ARG A 140 -18.84 -1.80 0.03
C ARG A 140 -18.98 -2.90 -1.02
N ASP A 141 -19.51 -2.58 -2.20
CA ASP A 141 -19.64 -3.53 -3.30
C ASP A 141 -18.27 -4.01 -3.79
N TYR A 142 -17.25 -3.13 -3.77
CA TYR A 142 -15.86 -3.51 -4.07
C TYR A 142 -15.29 -4.46 -3.02
N ILE A 143 -15.56 -4.25 -1.74
CA ILE A 143 -15.11 -5.17 -0.68
C ILE A 143 -15.61 -6.58 -0.95
N VAL A 144 -16.90 -6.73 -1.28
CA VAL A 144 -17.49 -8.04 -1.61
C VAL A 144 -16.86 -8.64 -2.88
N ILE A 145 -16.60 -7.81 -3.90
CA ILE A 145 -15.91 -8.26 -5.12
C ILE A 145 -14.52 -8.78 -4.78
N PHE A 146 -13.77 -8.09 -3.94
CA PHE A 146 -12.42 -8.49 -3.56
C PHE A 146 -12.43 -9.82 -2.80
N GLU A 147 -13.32 -9.97 -1.82
CA GLU A 147 -13.46 -11.21 -1.03
C GLU A 147 -13.79 -12.41 -1.95
N THR A 148 -14.67 -12.20 -2.92
CA THR A 148 -15.21 -13.27 -3.79
C THR A 148 -14.44 -13.46 -5.10
N ALA A 149 -13.43 -12.64 -5.39
CA ALA A 149 -12.68 -12.68 -6.64
C ALA A 149 -11.93 -14.01 -6.87
N ARG A 150 -11.57 -14.71 -5.79
CA ARG A 150 -10.88 -15.99 -5.85
C ARG A 150 -11.57 -17.05 -4.98
N LEU A 151 -11.88 -18.19 -5.57
CA LEU A 151 -12.43 -19.35 -4.84
C LEU A 151 -11.32 -20.29 -4.35
N HIS A 152 -10.34 -20.60 -5.21
CA HIS A 152 -9.25 -21.52 -4.91
C HIS A 152 -7.88 -20.81 -4.94
N PRO A 153 -6.95 -21.15 -4.02
CA PRO A 153 -7.11 -22.10 -2.92
C PRO A 153 -7.99 -21.58 -1.78
N SER A 154 -8.13 -20.26 -1.67
CA SER A 154 -8.95 -19.59 -0.66
C SER A 154 -9.39 -18.19 -1.13
N PRO A 155 -10.52 -17.66 -0.62
CA PRO A 155 -10.88 -16.25 -0.74
C PRO A 155 -9.76 -15.29 -0.35
N TYR A 156 -9.77 -14.07 -0.91
CA TYR A 156 -8.85 -13.04 -0.47
C TYR A 156 -9.25 -12.50 0.90
N LYS A 157 -8.25 -12.23 1.74
CA LYS A 157 -8.44 -11.59 3.05
C LYS A 157 -8.52 -10.09 2.83
N VAL A 158 -9.71 -9.51 2.98
CA VAL A 158 -9.94 -8.08 2.72
C VAL A 158 -10.02 -7.31 4.04
N THR A 159 -9.24 -6.25 4.15
CA THR A 159 -9.28 -5.30 5.26
C THR A 159 -9.73 -3.94 4.71
N GLN A 160 -10.90 -3.49 5.14
CA GLN A 160 -11.34 -2.12 4.90
C GLN A 160 -10.68 -1.21 5.93
N LEU A 161 -10.13 -0.09 5.48
CA LEU A 161 -9.36 0.85 6.30
C LEU A 161 -10.05 2.20 6.33
N PHE A 162 -10.01 2.84 7.49
CA PHE A 162 -10.56 4.16 7.75
C PHE A 162 -9.44 5.13 8.15
N HIS A 163 -9.70 6.43 8.12
CA HIS A 163 -8.73 7.49 8.42
C HIS A 163 -8.05 7.33 9.80
N ASN A 164 -8.76 6.77 10.77
CA ASN A 164 -8.26 6.53 12.13
C ASN A 164 -7.42 5.24 12.26
N ASP A 165 -7.36 4.40 11.22
CA ASP A 165 -6.47 3.24 11.17
C ASP A 165 -5.04 3.63 10.76
N PHE A 166 -4.89 4.67 9.92
CA PHE A 166 -3.60 5.03 9.34
C PHE A 166 -2.70 5.73 10.35
N MET A 167 -1.50 5.19 10.51
CA MET A 167 -0.47 5.73 11.40
C MET A 167 0.78 6.14 10.58
N LYS A 168 1.64 6.95 11.17
CA LYS A 168 2.97 7.27 10.65
C LYS A 168 4.01 7.16 11.75
N LEU A 169 5.26 6.93 11.38
CA LEU A 169 6.35 6.89 12.36
C LEU A 169 6.64 8.32 12.86
N SER A 170 6.83 8.49 14.18
CA SER A 170 7.07 9.81 14.79
C SER A 170 8.44 10.41 14.47
N GLY A 171 9.33 9.65 13.84
CA GLY A 171 10.63 10.11 13.39
C GLY A 171 11.22 9.24 12.28
N ALA A 172 12.49 9.46 11.97
CA ALA A 172 13.21 8.77 10.91
C ALA A 172 14.61 8.38 11.38
N TYR A 173 14.97 7.11 11.15
CA TYR A 173 16.33 6.59 11.30
C TYR A 173 17.25 7.07 10.18
N VAL A 174 16.73 7.23 8.96
CA VAL A 174 17.50 7.69 7.79
C VAL A 174 16.69 8.67 6.94
N THR A 175 17.36 9.68 6.39
CA THR A 175 16.71 10.75 5.61
C THR A 175 16.71 10.49 4.11
N ASN A 176 17.61 9.63 3.61
CA ASN A 176 17.68 9.24 2.21
C ASN A 176 18.26 7.83 2.07
N ILE A 177 17.99 7.18 0.94
CA ILE A 177 18.47 5.82 0.65
C ILE A 177 19.42 5.80 -0.55
N ARG A 178 20.04 6.94 -0.87
CA ARG A 178 20.92 7.06 -2.04
C ARG A 178 22.28 6.42 -1.72
N PRO A 179 22.78 5.46 -2.53
CA PRO A 179 24.11 4.89 -2.32
C PRO A 179 25.22 5.90 -2.65
N GLY A 180 25.09 6.58 -3.78
CA GLY A 180 26.07 7.53 -4.28
C GLY A 180 26.02 8.92 -3.63
N ARG A 181 27.16 9.63 -3.61
CA ARG A 181 27.27 11.00 -3.07
C ARG A 181 27.58 12.06 -4.13
N LYS A 182 28.18 11.66 -5.25
CA LYS A 182 28.62 12.55 -6.33
C LYS A 182 27.76 12.38 -7.58
N ALA A 183 27.85 13.34 -8.49
CA ALA A 183 27.29 13.19 -9.83
C ALA A 183 27.98 12.02 -10.54
N GLY A 184 27.18 11.15 -11.17
CA GLY A 184 27.65 9.90 -11.78
C GLY A 184 27.61 8.68 -10.85
N ASP A 185 27.48 8.88 -9.52
CA ASP A 185 27.33 7.76 -8.60
C ASP A 185 25.91 7.17 -8.65
N PRO A 186 25.75 5.88 -8.27
CA PRO A 186 24.45 5.22 -8.20
C PRO A 186 23.41 5.99 -7.40
N THR A 187 22.21 6.04 -7.94
CA THR A 187 21.05 6.72 -7.38
C THR A 187 20.09 5.73 -6.75
N VAL A 188 18.99 6.23 -6.16
CA VAL A 188 17.91 5.39 -5.66
C VAL A 188 17.31 4.52 -6.76
N HIS A 189 17.31 4.96 -8.02
CA HIS A 189 16.77 4.19 -9.14
C HIS A 189 17.64 2.97 -9.52
N ASP A 190 18.90 2.97 -9.09
CA ASP A 190 19.85 1.90 -9.37
C ASP A 190 19.78 0.78 -8.33
N LEU A 191 19.15 1.02 -7.18
CA LEU A 191 18.90 -0.01 -6.16
C LEU A 191 18.10 -1.19 -6.74
N ARG A 192 18.59 -2.41 -6.48
CA ARG A 192 17.91 -3.67 -6.79
C ARG A 192 17.39 -4.37 -5.56
N ALA A 193 18.09 -4.24 -4.45
CA ALA A 193 17.61 -4.73 -3.16
C ALA A 193 18.10 -3.88 -2.00
N LEU A 194 17.32 -3.86 -0.93
CA LEU A 194 17.68 -3.35 0.39
C LEU A 194 17.50 -4.47 1.41
N GLN A 195 18.43 -4.59 2.35
CA GLN A 195 18.35 -5.51 3.48
C GLN A 195 18.41 -4.70 4.77
N TYR A 196 17.43 -4.92 5.63
CA TYR A 196 17.28 -4.27 6.93
C TYR A 196 17.60 -5.30 8.01
N LEU A 197 18.63 -5.01 8.81
CA LEU A 197 19.13 -5.91 9.84
C LEU A 197 18.55 -5.55 11.22
N ALA A 198 18.49 -6.53 12.11
CA ALA A 198 17.99 -6.36 13.48
C ALA A 198 18.81 -5.36 14.32
N ASP A 199 20.05 -5.07 13.94
CA ASP A 199 20.91 -4.06 14.57
C ASP A 199 20.73 -2.65 13.98
N GLY A 200 19.78 -2.47 13.08
CA GLY A 200 19.45 -1.22 12.42
C GLY A 200 20.25 -0.94 11.14
N ARG A 201 21.30 -1.71 10.84
CA ARG A 201 22.07 -1.52 9.59
C ARG A 201 21.22 -1.79 8.36
N ILE A 202 21.49 -1.01 7.31
CA ILE A 202 20.89 -1.18 5.99
C ILE A 202 22.00 -1.60 5.04
N ARG A 203 21.76 -2.66 4.28
CA ARG A 203 22.60 -3.06 3.16
C ARG A 203 21.87 -2.92 1.86
N TYR A 204 22.61 -2.76 0.77
CA TYR A 204 22.04 -2.60 -0.56
C TYR A 204 22.74 -3.48 -1.60
N LYS A 205 22.04 -3.69 -2.71
CA LYS A 205 22.58 -4.27 -3.94
C LYS A 205 22.20 -3.40 -5.14
N LEU A 206 23.10 -3.31 -6.11
CA LEU A 206 22.87 -2.68 -7.42
C LEU A 206 22.61 -3.72 -8.53
N ASP A 207 22.94 -4.99 -8.26
CA ASP A 207 22.65 -6.14 -9.10
C ASP A 207 22.23 -7.31 -8.20
N PHE A 208 21.37 -8.22 -8.67
CA PHE A 208 20.91 -9.31 -7.80
C PHE A 208 22.02 -10.30 -7.43
N GLU A 209 23.00 -10.47 -8.31
CA GLU A 209 24.14 -11.37 -8.16
C GLU A 209 25.28 -10.74 -7.35
N SER A 210 25.28 -9.42 -7.14
CA SER A 210 26.31 -8.74 -6.36
C SER A 210 26.25 -9.13 -4.88
N ASP A 211 27.37 -9.04 -4.17
CA ASP A 211 27.36 -9.13 -2.71
C ASP A 211 26.61 -7.94 -2.08
N TRP A 212 26.24 -8.09 -0.81
CA TRP A 212 25.63 -7.03 -0.03
C TRP A 212 26.68 -6.02 0.45
N GLU A 213 26.41 -4.73 0.24
CA GLU A 213 27.24 -3.64 0.75
C GLU A 213 26.48 -2.84 1.80
N ASP A 214 27.17 -2.32 2.82
CA ASP A 214 26.55 -1.42 3.80
C ASP A 214 26.16 -0.09 3.11
N LEU A 215 24.91 0.34 3.30
CA LEU A 215 24.43 1.59 2.74
C LEU A 215 25.18 2.76 3.42
N PRO A 216 25.83 3.66 2.67
CA PRO A 216 26.73 4.68 3.22
C PRO A 216 25.98 5.90 3.80
N GLN A 217 24.93 5.64 4.57
CA GLN A 217 24.07 6.62 5.22
C GLN A 217 24.21 6.52 6.75
N ARG A 218 24.22 7.68 7.40
CA ARG A 218 24.28 7.72 8.87
C ARG A 218 22.88 7.45 9.43
N LEU A 219 22.79 6.42 10.27
CA LEU A 219 21.58 6.13 11.03
C LEU A 219 21.48 7.08 12.23
N SER A 220 20.31 7.67 12.41
CA SER A 220 19.91 8.43 13.58
C SER A 220 19.16 7.51 14.54
N ILE A 221 19.89 6.84 15.42
CA ILE A 221 19.29 5.99 16.45
C ILE A 221 18.76 6.90 17.56
N PRO A 222 17.44 6.93 17.81
CA PRO A 222 16.86 7.77 18.85
C PRO A 222 17.18 7.20 20.24
N LYS A 223 17.14 8.06 21.28
CA LYS A 223 17.32 7.63 22.67
C LYS A 223 16.16 6.75 23.15
N GLU A 224 14.95 7.05 22.67
CA GLU A 224 13.73 6.28 22.88
C GLU A 224 13.22 5.78 21.53
N PRO A 225 12.65 4.57 21.44
CA PRO A 225 12.09 4.06 20.19
C PRO A 225 11.06 5.03 19.58
N PHE A 226 11.05 5.13 18.25
CA PHE A 226 9.96 5.84 17.59
C PHE A 226 8.64 5.12 17.84
N HIS A 227 7.56 5.87 17.75
CA HIS A 227 6.21 5.36 17.95
C HIS A 227 5.34 5.73 16.75
N TRP A 228 4.38 4.87 16.48
CA TRP A 228 3.38 5.12 15.45
C TRP A 228 2.35 6.11 16.00
N VAL A 229 2.14 7.23 15.31
CA VAL A 229 1.14 8.26 15.63
C VAL A 229 0.07 8.33 14.54
N PRO A 230 -1.17 8.77 14.85
CA PRO A 230 -2.20 8.95 13.83
C PRO A 230 -1.71 9.82 12.65
N LEU A 231 -1.92 9.33 11.43
CA LEU A 231 -1.53 10.02 10.21
C LEU A 231 -2.54 11.10 9.83
N PHE A 232 -3.83 10.78 9.94
CA PHE A 232 -4.92 11.69 9.60
C PHE A 232 -5.66 12.14 10.86
N PRO A 233 -5.86 13.46 11.08
CA PRO A 233 -6.63 13.95 12.22
C PRO A 233 -8.15 13.77 12.04
N ALA A 234 -8.61 13.63 10.80
CA ALA A 234 -10.01 13.43 10.40
C ALA A 234 -10.05 12.85 8.97
N GLN A 235 -11.24 12.49 8.49
CA GLN A 235 -11.45 12.15 7.08
C GLN A 235 -11.00 13.30 6.16
N LEU A 236 -10.48 12.95 4.99
CA LEU A 236 -10.00 13.87 3.98
C LEU A 236 -11.18 14.39 3.15
N PRO A 237 -11.44 15.71 3.11
CA PRO A 237 -12.57 16.24 2.35
C PRO A 237 -12.33 16.12 0.85
N ILE A 238 -13.34 15.66 0.12
CA ILE A 238 -13.34 15.73 -1.35
C ILE A 238 -13.66 17.15 -1.82
N THR A 239 -13.34 17.46 -3.08
CA THR A 239 -13.68 18.78 -3.63
C THR A 239 -15.20 18.96 -3.72
N LEU A 240 -15.69 20.17 -3.49
CA LEU A 240 -17.11 20.52 -3.65
C LEU A 240 -17.65 20.13 -5.03
N ARG A 241 -16.84 20.28 -6.09
CA ARG A 241 -17.19 19.83 -7.44
C ARG A 241 -17.47 18.33 -7.47
N LYS A 242 -16.57 17.52 -6.90
CA LYS A 242 -16.74 16.05 -6.85
C LYS A 242 -17.96 15.68 -6.02
N PHE A 243 -18.16 16.32 -4.87
CA PHE A 243 -19.35 16.12 -4.06
C PHE A 243 -20.63 16.39 -4.87
N ASN A 244 -20.73 17.54 -5.53
CA ASN A 244 -21.89 17.90 -6.36
C ASN A 244 -22.12 16.91 -7.52
N ASP A 245 -21.05 16.42 -8.14
CA ASP A 245 -21.15 15.39 -9.16
C ASP A 245 -21.73 14.08 -8.60
N LEU A 246 -21.25 13.62 -7.45
CA LEU A 246 -21.78 12.43 -6.76
C LEU A 246 -23.26 12.60 -6.37
N GLN A 247 -23.63 13.77 -5.84
CA GLN A 247 -25.01 14.11 -5.50
C GLN A 247 -25.93 14.06 -6.73
N ALA A 248 -25.45 14.55 -7.88
CA ALA A 248 -26.19 14.50 -9.14
C ALA A 248 -26.33 13.07 -9.73
N MET A 249 -25.55 12.09 -9.24
CA MET A 249 -25.69 10.68 -9.65
C MET A 249 -26.76 9.94 -8.85
N LYS A 250 -27.17 10.42 -7.67
CA LYS A 250 -28.16 9.74 -6.81
C LYS A 250 -29.44 9.26 -7.51
N PRO A 251 -30.03 9.98 -8.49
CA PRO A 251 -31.23 9.51 -9.17
C PRO A 251 -31.09 8.16 -9.89
N VAL A 252 -29.86 7.75 -10.25
CA VAL A 252 -29.57 6.45 -10.90
C VAL A 252 -29.02 5.41 -9.92
N LEU A 253 -28.99 5.71 -8.62
CA LEU A 253 -28.53 4.83 -7.55
C LEU A 253 -29.72 4.38 -6.68
N PRO A 254 -29.66 3.18 -6.09
CA PRO A 254 -30.62 2.75 -5.08
C PRO A 254 -30.70 3.74 -3.92
N ARG A 255 -31.90 4.00 -3.40
CA ARG A 255 -32.12 4.93 -2.27
C ARG A 255 -31.26 4.61 -1.05
N VAL A 256 -31.00 3.32 -0.81
CA VAL A 256 -30.16 2.85 0.31
C VAL A 256 -28.70 3.32 0.20
N ALA A 257 -28.22 3.62 -1.00
CA ALA A 257 -26.86 4.13 -1.21
C ALA A 257 -26.75 5.65 -1.01
N HIS A 258 -27.86 6.39 -0.97
CA HIS A 258 -27.84 7.85 -0.96
C HIS A 258 -27.18 8.42 0.30
N GLN A 259 -27.47 7.84 1.46
CA GLN A 259 -26.94 8.28 2.75
C GLN A 259 -25.40 8.23 2.78
N TYR A 260 -24.79 7.25 2.12
CA TYR A 260 -23.33 7.17 2.02
C TYR A 260 -22.75 8.43 1.36
N TYR A 261 -23.33 8.88 0.25
CA TYR A 261 -22.86 10.06 -0.48
C TYR A 261 -23.19 11.38 0.23
N ASP A 262 -24.29 11.43 0.97
CA ASP A 262 -24.72 12.62 1.72
C ASP A 262 -23.77 12.94 2.87
N ASN A 263 -23.11 11.92 3.43
CA ASN A 263 -22.20 12.06 4.57
C ASN A 263 -20.73 12.32 4.19
N LEU A 264 -20.39 12.39 2.89
CA LEU A 264 -19.00 12.57 2.48
C LEU A 264 -18.48 13.95 2.90
N PRO A 265 -17.30 14.03 3.56
CA PRO A 265 -16.69 15.31 3.92
C PRO A 265 -16.28 16.05 2.65
N HIS A 266 -16.55 17.35 2.58
CA HIS A 266 -16.29 18.15 1.37
C HIS A 266 -15.95 19.61 1.69
N GLN A 267 -15.17 20.23 0.80
CA GLN A 267 -14.80 21.65 0.86
C GLN A 267 -14.55 22.24 -0.53
#